data_AF-A0A3M9ZLM6-F1
#
_entry.id   AF-A0A3M9ZLM6-F1
#
_cell.length_a   1.000
_cell.length_b   1.000
_cell.length_c   1.000
_cell.angle_alpha   90.00
_cell.angle_beta   90.00
_cell.angle_gamma   90.00
#
_symmetry.space_group_name_H-M   'P 1'
#
loop_
_entity.id
_entity.type
_entity.pdbx_description
1 polymer ?
#
loop_
_entity_poly.entity_id
_entity_poly.type
_entity_poly.pdbx_seq_one_letter_code
_entity_poly.pdbx_strand_id
1 'polypeptide(L)'
;MKAFKKAAIRILEEHKAPLHFKRIADRSMELNLIKLDKNTIRNCMGEILHSDYIEYGSRSAFVAAKTGYYGLNSPLAGPASIKISPIVHKFRQAAIKILREQTAPLHFSKIADIAMETKLIKLDVGTIHSCMGAILHYSVRHKGSNSEFVVTKTGYYGLNPAYRDSLQSPRRAVPTRRGAADPALSSSMPASTHHSGKGGEYLVASKLFFLGYEVYTPSPDTGVDLIANKNDRVPLHIQVKTHTSSTGKYKFHITKSSFERKASSGLFYIFVLRRPIDAENTHEDFLVFPYSKIEEHVARNHIRSDGRGYMVNVTQDEGALSFGHPGSDVTFYKNKWSLIK
;
A
#
# COMPACT_ATOMS: atom_id res chain seq x y z
N MET A 1 5.83 22.31 19.61
CA MET A 1 4.80 21.50 18.92
C MET A 1 3.42 21.53 19.59
N LYS A 2 3.26 21.18 20.87
CA LYS A 2 1.94 21.15 21.55
C LYS A 2 1.15 22.49 21.45
N ALA A 3 1.83 23.63 21.59
CA ALA A 3 1.22 24.96 21.48
C ALA A 3 0.62 25.24 20.08
N PHE A 4 1.32 24.85 19.01
CA PHE A 4 0.84 25.02 17.63
C PHE A 4 -0.41 24.19 17.34
N LYS A 5 -0.43 22.92 17.77
CA LYS A 5 -1.60 22.05 17.62
C LYS A 5 -2.81 22.61 18.37
N LYS A 6 -2.62 23.04 19.63
CA LYS A 6 -3.69 23.64 20.44
C LYS A 6 -4.24 24.94 19.81
N ALA A 7 -3.37 25.79 19.28
CA ALA A 7 -3.77 27.02 18.58
C ALA A 7 -4.56 26.71 17.30
N ALA A 8 -4.08 25.75 16.49
CA ALA A 8 -4.77 25.33 15.28
C ALA A 8 -6.16 24.73 15.56
N ILE A 9 -6.28 23.90 16.61
CA ILE A 9 -7.57 23.33 17.01
C ILE A 9 -8.56 24.45 17.33
N ARG A 10 -8.19 25.38 18.22
CA ARG A 10 -9.04 26.50 18.61
C ARG A 10 -9.50 27.34 17.40
N ILE A 11 -8.61 27.64 16.47
CA ILE A 11 -8.91 28.44 15.27
C ILE A 11 -9.88 27.70 14.34
N LEU A 12 -9.68 26.39 14.17
CA LEU A 12 -10.54 25.59 13.31
C LEU A 12 -11.90 25.30 13.96
N GLU A 13 -11.98 25.23 15.29
CA GLU A 13 -13.25 25.15 16.04
C GLU A 13 -14.09 26.41 15.85
N GLU A 14 -13.46 27.59 15.92
CA GLU A 14 -14.10 28.89 15.68
C GLU A 14 -14.58 29.02 14.22
N HIS A 15 -13.76 28.59 13.25
CA HIS A 15 -14.05 28.78 11.83
C HIS A 15 -15.01 27.75 11.23
N LYS A 16 -15.13 26.55 11.84
CA LYS A 16 -16.01 25.44 11.39
C LYS A 16 -15.82 24.98 9.94
N ALA A 17 -14.70 25.32 9.31
CA ALA A 17 -14.35 24.92 7.95
C ALA A 17 -12.83 24.78 7.76
N PRO A 18 -12.35 24.02 6.76
CA PRO A 18 -10.92 23.89 6.50
C PRO A 18 -10.26 25.23 6.12
N LEU A 19 -9.14 25.55 6.77
CA LEU A 19 -8.36 26.77 6.51
C LEU A 19 -6.97 26.46 5.98
N HIS A 20 -6.47 27.36 5.13
CA HIS A 20 -5.08 27.28 4.70
C HIS A 20 -4.13 27.48 5.90
N PHE A 21 -3.04 26.70 6.01
CA PHE A 21 -2.13 26.76 7.17
C PHE A 21 -1.55 28.16 7.41
N LYS A 22 -1.33 28.95 6.34
CA LYS A 22 -0.94 30.36 6.46
C LYS A 22 -2.00 31.23 7.14
N ARG A 23 -3.29 30.97 6.88
CA ARG A 23 -4.40 31.66 7.55
C ARG A 23 -4.54 31.23 9.01
N ILE A 24 -4.32 29.94 9.30
CA ILE A 24 -4.26 29.44 10.68
C ILE A 24 -3.09 30.09 11.44
N ALA A 25 -1.93 30.19 10.80
CA ALA A 25 -0.77 30.88 11.35
C ALA A 25 -1.06 32.38 11.60
N ASP A 26 -1.64 33.07 10.62
CA ASP A 26 -2.00 34.49 10.74
C ASP A 26 -2.97 34.73 11.90
N ARG A 27 -4.04 33.93 11.97
CA ARG A 27 -5.03 34.02 13.04
C ARG A 27 -4.45 33.67 14.41
N SER A 28 -3.47 32.75 14.48
CA SER A 28 -2.79 32.41 15.74
C SER A 28 -1.96 33.57 16.30
N MET A 29 -1.45 34.45 15.44
CA MET A 29 -0.77 35.67 15.85
C MET A 29 -1.76 36.75 16.29
N GLU A 30 -2.83 36.96 15.52
CA GLU A 30 -3.89 37.93 15.87
C GLU A 30 -4.47 37.66 17.26
N LEU A 31 -4.62 36.37 17.60
CA LEU A 31 -5.14 35.92 18.88
C LEU A 31 -4.05 35.73 19.96
N ASN A 32 -2.80 36.11 19.69
CA ASN A 32 -1.64 35.97 20.57
C ASN A 32 -1.46 34.54 21.16
N LEU A 33 -1.82 33.51 20.39
CA LEU A 33 -1.75 32.11 20.83
C LEU A 33 -0.32 31.55 20.77
N ILE A 34 0.53 32.13 19.92
CA ILE A 34 1.92 31.74 19.70
C ILE A 34 2.76 33.01 19.62
N LYS A 35 3.80 33.11 20.45
CA LYS A 35 4.72 34.25 20.49
C LYS A 35 6.00 33.93 19.72
N LEU A 36 5.94 34.06 18.38
CA LEU A 36 7.07 33.89 17.46
C LEU A 36 6.90 34.85 16.27
N ASP A 37 7.93 35.02 15.46
CA ASP A 37 7.82 35.85 14.26
C ASP A 37 6.92 35.19 13.19
N LYS A 38 6.37 36.04 12.31
CA LYS A 38 5.38 35.67 11.30
C LYS A 38 5.85 34.60 10.32
N ASN A 39 7.12 34.66 9.91
CA ASN A 39 7.64 33.71 8.92
C ASN A 39 7.86 32.34 9.57
N THR A 40 8.39 32.32 10.78
CA THR A 40 8.54 31.09 11.57
C THR A 40 7.21 30.42 11.84
N ILE A 41 6.18 31.17 12.26
CA ILE A 41 4.85 30.58 12.55
C ILE A 41 4.23 29.98 11.28
N ARG A 42 4.29 30.67 10.15
CA ARG A 42 3.73 30.17 8.88
C ARG A 42 4.42 28.90 8.41
N ASN A 43 5.75 28.85 8.47
CA ASN A 43 6.51 27.68 8.05
C ASN A 43 6.27 26.49 9.00
N CYS A 44 6.32 26.73 10.32
CA CYS A 44 6.09 25.68 11.30
C CYS A 44 4.64 25.17 11.33
N MET A 45 3.63 26.03 11.12
CA MET A 45 2.23 25.62 11.16
C MET A 45 1.91 24.61 10.05
N GLY A 46 2.38 24.86 8.83
CA GLY A 46 2.19 23.94 7.71
C GLY A 46 2.81 22.57 8.00
N GLU A 47 4.07 22.56 8.43
CA GLU A 47 4.80 21.33 8.74
C GLU A 47 4.22 20.56 9.93
N ILE A 48 3.77 21.25 10.99
CA ILE A 48 3.22 20.61 12.18
C ILE A 48 1.86 19.98 11.88
N LEU A 49 1.00 20.67 11.14
CA LEU A 49 -0.30 20.14 10.73
C LEU A 49 -0.12 18.99 9.74
N HIS A 50 0.78 19.14 8.77
CA HIS A 50 1.10 18.08 7.83
C HIS A 50 1.66 16.85 8.53
N SER A 51 2.64 17.03 9.40
CA SER A 51 3.29 15.93 10.12
C SER A 51 2.32 15.23 11.05
N ASP A 52 1.49 15.96 11.81
CA ASP A 52 0.48 15.34 12.68
C ASP A 52 -0.54 14.54 11.87
N TYR A 53 -1.03 15.14 10.79
CA TYR A 53 -1.95 14.48 9.88
C TYR A 53 -1.33 13.20 9.27
N ILE A 54 -0.07 13.24 8.83
CA ILE A 54 0.65 12.08 8.28
C ILE A 54 0.97 11.02 9.35
N GLU A 55 1.33 11.43 10.56
CA GLU A 55 1.75 10.57 11.67
C GLU A 55 0.56 9.81 12.27
N TYR A 56 -0.59 10.48 12.44
CA TYR A 56 -1.73 9.91 13.16
C TYR A 56 -2.89 9.49 12.25
N GLY A 57 -2.92 9.93 10.98
CA GLY A 57 -3.96 9.54 10.02
C GLY A 57 -5.37 9.81 10.57
N SER A 58 -6.22 8.78 10.62
CA SER A 58 -7.58 8.88 11.19
C SER A 58 -7.63 9.19 12.69
N ARG A 59 -6.50 9.05 13.39
CA ARG A 59 -6.37 9.44 14.81
C ARG A 59 -5.84 10.87 14.99
N SER A 60 -5.49 11.56 13.89
CA SER A 60 -5.11 12.96 13.95
C SER A 60 -6.32 13.81 14.32
N ALA A 61 -6.09 14.89 15.06
CA ALA A 61 -7.11 15.92 15.27
C ALA A 61 -7.38 16.73 13.98
N PHE A 62 -6.54 16.59 12.97
CA PHE A 62 -6.58 17.36 11.73
C PHE A 62 -6.85 16.45 10.53
N VAL A 63 -7.52 17.01 9.52
CA VAL A 63 -7.71 16.38 8.21
C VAL A 63 -7.26 17.36 7.12
N ALA A 64 -6.54 16.86 6.11
CA ALA A 64 -6.14 17.67 4.97
C ALA A 64 -7.25 17.68 3.91
N ALA A 65 -7.89 18.83 3.69
CA ALA A 65 -8.98 18.96 2.71
C ALA A 65 -8.46 19.11 1.27
N LYS A 66 -7.36 19.86 1.10
CA LYS A 66 -6.60 20.03 -0.15
C LYS A 66 -5.21 20.58 0.20
N THR A 67 -4.32 20.69 -0.78
CA THR A 67 -2.93 21.16 -0.55
C THR A 67 -2.89 22.44 0.27
N GLY A 68 -2.32 22.35 1.47
CA GLY A 68 -2.17 23.46 2.41
C GLY A 68 -3.42 23.82 3.22
N TYR A 69 -4.56 23.15 3.04
CA TYR A 69 -5.81 23.40 3.78
C TYR A 69 -6.09 22.27 4.79
N TYR A 70 -6.35 22.64 6.03
CA TYR A 70 -6.57 21.73 7.14
C TYR A 70 -7.88 22.04 7.84
N GLY A 71 -8.67 21.01 8.17
CA GLY A 71 -9.86 21.08 9.02
C GLY A 71 -9.71 20.21 10.26
N LEU A 72 -10.72 20.24 11.14
CA LEU A 72 -10.80 19.34 12.28
C LEU A 72 -11.41 18.00 11.88
N ASN A 73 -10.82 16.94 12.39
CA ASN A 73 -11.36 15.59 12.28
C ASN A 73 -12.45 15.42 13.36
N SER A 74 -13.70 15.73 13.02
CA SER A 74 -14.85 15.47 13.90
C SER A 74 -15.24 14.00 13.80
N PRO A 75 -15.48 13.28 14.92
CA PRO A 75 -15.87 11.86 14.90
C PRO A 75 -17.23 11.58 14.23
N LEU A 76 -17.85 12.56 13.58
CA LEU A 76 -19.14 12.49 12.87
C LEU A 76 -19.05 12.73 11.36
N ALA A 77 -17.87 12.96 10.79
CA ALA A 77 -17.68 13.03 9.34
C ALA A 77 -16.74 11.90 8.90
N GLY A 78 -17.24 11.02 8.03
CA GLY A 78 -16.55 9.81 7.58
C GLY A 78 -15.15 10.03 6.98
N PRO A 79 -14.37 8.97 6.83
CA PRO A 79 -12.94 9.04 6.55
C PRO A 79 -12.66 9.62 5.16
N ALA A 80 -12.15 10.85 5.11
CA ALA A 80 -11.43 11.34 3.95
C ALA A 80 -10.05 10.64 3.91
N SER A 81 -9.99 9.55 3.15
CA SER A 81 -8.78 8.79 2.82
C SER A 81 -7.71 9.69 2.18
N ILE A 82 -6.48 9.67 2.68
CA ILE A 82 -5.39 10.50 2.15
C ILE A 82 -4.24 9.66 1.60
N LYS A 83 -3.78 10.16 0.45
CA LYS A 83 -2.79 9.68 -0.49
C LYS A 83 -1.37 10.04 0.01
N ILE A 84 -0.42 9.10 0.07
CA ILE A 84 1.03 9.43 0.07
C ILE A 84 1.28 10.18 -1.25
N SER A 85 1.81 11.39 -1.16
CA SER A 85 1.99 12.24 -2.33
C SER A 85 2.90 11.53 -3.37
N PRO A 86 2.50 11.46 -4.66
CA PRO A 86 3.32 10.94 -5.76
C PRO A 86 4.76 11.50 -5.81
N ILE A 87 4.96 12.66 -5.19
CA ILE A 87 6.27 13.31 -5.04
C ILE A 87 7.21 12.49 -4.15
N VAL A 88 6.75 11.97 -3.02
CA VAL A 88 7.59 11.23 -2.05
C VAL A 88 8.11 9.93 -2.67
N HIS A 89 7.28 9.25 -3.47
CA HIS A 89 7.68 8.04 -4.18
C HIS A 89 8.79 8.32 -5.23
N LYS A 90 8.65 9.39 -6.01
CA LYS A 90 9.65 9.81 -7.00
C LYS A 90 11.01 10.12 -6.36
N PHE A 91 11.01 10.81 -5.23
CA PHE A 91 12.23 11.11 -4.48
C PHE A 91 12.97 9.86 -4.01
N ARG A 92 12.24 8.86 -3.50
CA ARG A 92 12.83 7.58 -3.06
C ARG A 92 13.43 6.80 -4.22
N GLN A 93 12.72 6.71 -5.35
CA GLN A 93 13.24 6.05 -6.55
C GLN A 93 14.50 6.75 -7.09
N ALA A 94 14.50 8.08 -7.14
CA ALA A 94 15.66 8.85 -7.57
C ALA A 94 16.88 8.60 -6.67
N ALA A 95 16.69 8.63 -5.35
CA ALA A 95 17.77 8.35 -4.40
C ALA A 95 18.34 6.92 -4.53
N ILE A 96 17.47 5.91 -4.73
CA ILE A 96 17.91 4.52 -4.96
C ILE A 96 18.77 4.43 -6.22
N LYS A 97 18.32 5.06 -7.33
CA LYS A 97 19.05 5.05 -8.60
C LYS A 97 20.45 5.67 -8.43
N ILE A 98 20.52 6.85 -7.82
CA ILE A 98 21.75 7.61 -7.63
C ILE A 98 22.74 6.86 -6.71
N LEU A 99 22.27 6.33 -5.57
CA LEU A 99 23.11 5.61 -4.62
C LEU A 99 23.54 4.22 -5.11
N ARG A 100 22.84 3.67 -6.11
CA ARG A 100 23.27 2.45 -6.80
C ARG A 100 24.45 2.72 -7.73
N GLU A 101 24.41 3.83 -8.46
CA GLU A 101 25.45 4.20 -9.43
C GLU A 101 26.73 4.70 -8.74
N GLN A 102 26.60 5.40 -7.60
CA GLN A 102 27.74 6.06 -6.95
C GLN A 102 28.54 5.18 -5.99
N THR A 103 28.07 3.96 -5.69
CA THR A 103 28.65 2.91 -4.79
C THR A 103 28.98 3.33 -3.34
N ALA A 104 29.45 4.56 -3.12
CA ALA A 104 29.74 5.22 -1.86
C ALA A 104 28.54 6.04 -1.31
N PRO A 105 28.45 6.24 0.02
CA PRO A 105 27.44 7.08 0.63
C PRO A 105 27.57 8.55 0.23
N LEU A 106 26.43 9.21 -0.01
CA LEU A 106 26.38 10.62 -0.40
C LEU A 106 25.60 11.47 0.60
N HIS A 107 25.97 12.73 0.72
CA HIS A 107 25.18 13.70 1.48
C HIS A 107 23.83 13.94 0.80
N PHE A 108 22.74 14.12 1.57
CA PHE A 108 21.40 14.29 1.00
C PHE A 108 21.29 15.46 0.01
N SER A 109 22.04 16.54 0.22
CA SER A 109 22.10 17.67 -0.73
C SER A 109 22.72 17.24 -2.06
N LYS A 110 23.79 16.45 -2.04
CA LYS A 110 24.44 15.94 -3.25
C LYS A 110 23.56 14.93 -4.00
N ILE A 111 22.79 14.11 -3.28
CA ILE A 111 21.79 13.23 -3.88
C ILE A 111 20.71 14.07 -4.59
N ALA A 112 20.27 15.16 -3.97
CA ALA A 112 19.29 16.05 -4.55
C ALA A 112 19.82 16.83 -5.76
N ASP A 113 21.08 17.29 -5.72
CA ASP A 113 21.75 17.93 -6.87
C ASP A 113 21.81 16.99 -8.07
N ILE A 114 22.28 15.75 -7.87
CA ILE A 114 22.32 14.74 -8.94
C ILE A 114 20.91 14.45 -9.45
N ALA A 115 19.89 14.42 -8.58
CA ALA A 115 18.50 14.19 -9.00
C ALA A 115 17.94 15.33 -9.88
N MET A 116 18.41 16.58 -9.68
CA MET A 116 18.10 17.71 -10.57
C MET A 116 18.86 17.63 -11.89
N GLU A 117 20.19 17.43 -11.82
CA GLU A 117 21.07 17.36 -12.99
C GLU A 117 20.64 16.26 -13.96
N THR A 118 20.24 15.10 -13.43
CA THR A 118 19.72 13.95 -14.19
C THR A 118 18.24 14.07 -14.55
N LYS A 119 17.59 15.20 -14.21
CA LYS A 119 16.17 15.49 -14.47
C LYS A 119 15.20 14.44 -13.93
N LEU A 120 15.60 13.70 -12.87
CA LEU A 120 14.77 12.71 -12.20
C LEU A 120 13.64 13.37 -11.39
N ILE A 121 13.87 14.62 -10.95
CA ILE A 121 12.91 15.42 -10.18
C ILE A 121 12.97 16.86 -10.71
N LYS A 122 11.80 17.50 -10.89
CA LYS A 122 11.68 18.91 -11.30
C LYS A 122 11.09 19.73 -10.15
N LEU A 123 11.96 20.34 -9.35
CA LEU A 123 11.61 21.25 -8.24
C LEU A 123 12.70 22.31 -8.09
N ASP A 124 12.41 23.37 -7.34
CA ASP A 124 13.40 24.38 -6.97
C ASP A 124 14.46 23.81 -6.00
N VAL A 125 15.66 24.39 -6.06
CA VAL A 125 16.88 23.92 -5.38
C VAL A 125 16.71 23.85 -3.86
N GLY A 126 16.06 24.85 -3.24
CA GLY A 126 15.86 24.89 -1.78
C GLY A 126 14.87 23.83 -1.29
N THR A 127 13.80 23.61 -2.05
CA THR A 127 12.75 22.64 -1.71
C THR A 127 13.22 21.21 -1.91
N ILE A 128 13.99 20.92 -2.96
CA ILE A 128 14.45 19.55 -3.25
C ILE A 128 15.46 19.03 -2.22
N HIS A 129 16.38 19.88 -1.74
CA HIS A 129 17.36 19.49 -0.71
C HIS A 129 16.66 19.11 0.60
N SER A 130 15.73 19.95 1.06
CA SER A 130 14.99 19.75 2.30
C SER A 130 14.09 18.51 2.22
N CYS A 131 13.41 18.31 1.09
CA CYS A 131 12.56 17.13 0.85
C CYS A 131 13.39 15.84 0.79
N MET A 132 14.54 15.85 0.10
CA MET A 132 15.41 14.68 0.00
C MET A 132 15.93 14.26 1.38
N GLY A 133 16.42 15.23 2.18
CA GLY A 133 16.89 14.98 3.55
C GLY A 133 15.80 14.40 4.44
N ALA A 134 14.60 14.98 4.44
CA ALA A 134 13.48 14.53 5.26
C ALA A 134 13.02 13.11 4.89
N ILE A 135 12.95 12.79 3.60
CA ILE A 135 12.51 11.48 3.11
C ILE A 135 13.51 10.37 3.47
N LEU A 136 14.80 10.63 3.27
CA LEU A 136 15.86 9.68 3.61
C LEU A 136 15.94 9.45 5.13
N HIS A 137 15.89 10.54 5.91
CA HIS A 137 15.87 10.47 7.37
C HIS A 137 14.65 9.70 7.89
N TYR A 138 13.45 9.99 7.36
CA TYR A 138 12.22 9.29 7.72
C TYR A 138 12.30 7.79 7.42
N SER A 139 12.78 7.44 6.22
CA SER A 139 12.91 6.04 5.78
C SER A 139 13.80 5.25 6.72
N VAL A 140 14.97 5.79 7.07
CA VAL A 140 15.92 5.12 7.97
C VAL A 140 15.37 5.00 9.39
N ARG A 141 14.79 6.08 9.93
CA ARG A 141 14.29 6.12 11.31
C ARG A 141 13.12 5.16 11.56
N HIS A 142 12.21 5.02 10.59
CA HIS A 142 10.98 4.24 10.78
C HIS A 142 11.04 2.83 10.23
N LYS A 143 11.86 2.59 9.20
CA LYS A 143 12.04 1.23 8.66
C LYS A 143 13.25 0.51 9.27
N GLY A 144 14.18 1.22 9.90
CA GLY A 144 15.35 0.64 10.54
C GLY A 144 16.15 -0.24 9.56
N SER A 145 16.41 -1.49 9.96
CA SER A 145 17.10 -2.49 9.13
C SER A 145 16.38 -2.85 7.82
N ASN A 146 15.07 -2.56 7.71
CA ASN A 146 14.27 -2.77 6.50
C ASN A 146 14.24 -1.55 5.56
N SER A 147 14.97 -0.47 5.89
CA SER A 147 15.12 0.69 5.02
C SER A 147 15.99 0.33 3.80
N GLU A 148 15.65 0.91 2.64
CA GLU A 148 16.46 0.84 1.42
C GLU A 148 17.78 1.63 1.57
N PHE A 149 17.80 2.55 2.53
CA PHE A 149 18.92 3.42 2.84
C PHE A 149 19.49 3.12 4.23
N VAL A 150 20.77 3.42 4.41
CA VAL A 150 21.46 3.41 5.70
C VAL A 150 22.13 4.76 5.94
N VAL A 151 22.07 5.27 7.17
CA VAL A 151 22.84 6.46 7.57
C VAL A 151 24.25 6.00 7.93
N THR A 152 25.26 6.60 7.30
CA THR A 152 26.67 6.29 7.60
C THR A 152 27.33 7.34 8.50
N LYS A 153 26.91 8.60 8.36
CA LYS A 153 27.21 9.72 9.27
C LYS A 153 26.15 10.80 9.10
N THR A 154 26.11 11.79 9.98
CA THR A 154 25.12 12.88 9.95
C THR A 154 24.97 13.47 8.55
N GLY A 155 23.78 13.34 7.96
CA GLY A 155 23.45 13.85 6.63
C GLY A 155 23.88 12.97 5.44
N TYR A 156 24.61 11.87 5.66
CA TYR A 156 25.11 10.98 4.61
C TYR A 156 24.34 9.65 4.59
N TYR A 157 23.93 9.27 3.39
CA TYR A 157 23.10 8.10 3.14
C TYR A 157 23.77 7.18 2.11
N GLY A 158 23.81 5.89 2.41
CA GLY A 158 24.18 4.83 1.48
C GLY A 158 22.98 3.93 1.17
N LEU A 159 23.12 3.07 0.15
CA LEU A 159 22.17 1.99 -0.07
C LEU A 159 22.43 0.89 0.97
N ASN A 160 21.37 0.39 1.62
CA ASN A 160 21.48 -0.70 2.58
C ASN A 160 22.03 -1.96 1.86
N PRO A 161 23.12 -2.59 2.35
CA PRO A 161 23.68 -3.81 1.74
C PRO A 161 22.65 -4.94 1.58
N ALA A 162 21.81 -5.17 2.59
CA ALA A 162 20.76 -6.21 2.51
C ALA A 162 19.74 -5.91 1.40
N TYR A 163 19.46 -4.63 1.16
CA TYR A 163 18.61 -4.19 0.05
C TYR A 163 19.35 -4.31 -1.29
N ARG A 164 20.63 -3.96 -1.36
CA ARG A 164 21.49 -4.11 -2.55
C ARG A 164 21.60 -5.57 -2.98
N ASP A 165 21.80 -6.48 -2.03
CA ASP A 165 21.91 -7.92 -2.27
C ASP A 165 20.58 -8.53 -2.73
N SER A 166 19.46 -7.99 -2.25
CA SER A 166 18.12 -8.36 -2.75
C SER A 166 17.88 -7.93 -4.20
N LEU A 167 18.61 -6.92 -4.69
CA LEU A 167 18.57 -6.48 -6.09
C LEU A 167 19.59 -7.22 -6.99
N GLN A 168 20.64 -7.81 -6.42
CA GLN A 168 21.73 -8.49 -7.15
C GLN A 168 21.63 -10.02 -7.15
N SER A 169 20.88 -10.63 -6.22
CA SER A 169 20.75 -12.09 -6.18
C SER A 169 20.01 -12.61 -7.42
N PRO A 170 20.63 -13.47 -8.26
CA PRO A 170 19.88 -14.29 -9.20
C PRO A 170 18.91 -15.13 -8.37
N ARG A 171 17.64 -15.23 -8.78
CA ARG A 171 16.64 -16.10 -8.14
C ARG A 171 17.26 -17.46 -7.84
N ARG A 172 17.59 -17.75 -6.57
CA ARG A 172 18.02 -19.08 -6.16
C ARG A 172 16.89 -20.06 -6.49
N ALA A 173 17.20 -20.98 -7.39
CA ALA A 173 16.36 -22.10 -7.72
C ALA A 173 16.04 -22.89 -6.43
N VAL A 174 14.76 -23.16 -6.23
CA VAL A 174 14.28 -24.15 -5.27
C VAL A 174 14.79 -25.52 -5.74
N PRO A 175 15.29 -26.42 -4.87
CA PRO A 175 15.69 -27.75 -5.29
C PRO A 175 14.45 -28.51 -5.79
N THR A 176 14.40 -28.74 -7.10
CA THR A 176 13.48 -29.68 -7.74
C THR A 176 13.84 -31.09 -7.29
N ARG A 177 12.95 -31.74 -6.54
CA ARG A 177 13.01 -33.20 -6.38
C ARG A 177 12.67 -33.85 -7.72
N ARG A 178 13.62 -34.64 -8.22
CA ARG A 178 13.53 -35.47 -9.42
C ARG A 178 12.46 -36.56 -9.25
N GLY A 179 11.70 -36.76 -10.33
CA GLY A 179 10.90 -37.94 -10.67
C GLY A 179 10.51 -37.80 -12.14
N ALA A 180 10.87 -38.77 -12.98
CA ALA A 180 11.08 -38.63 -14.42
C ALA A 180 9.88 -39.00 -15.32
N ALA A 181 10.04 -38.66 -16.61
CA ALA A 181 9.28 -38.99 -17.85
C ALA A 181 7.95 -38.23 -18.06
N ASP A 182 7.64 -37.57 -19.19
CA ASP A 182 8.29 -37.44 -20.52
C ASP A 182 7.98 -36.05 -21.17
N PRO A 183 8.71 -35.62 -22.21
CA PRO A 183 8.68 -34.25 -22.76
C PRO A 183 7.87 -34.12 -24.08
N ALA A 184 7.03 -33.09 -24.19
CA ALA A 184 6.82 -32.27 -25.40
C ALA A 184 5.59 -31.35 -25.24
N LEU A 185 5.83 -30.06 -24.98
CA LEU A 185 5.67 -28.97 -25.96
C LEU A 185 5.44 -27.66 -25.19
N SER A 186 6.52 -26.89 -25.10
CA SER A 186 6.59 -25.58 -24.50
C SER A 186 6.27 -24.50 -25.53
N SER A 187 5.41 -23.54 -25.18
CA SER A 187 5.60 -22.12 -25.56
C SER A 187 4.61 -21.19 -24.85
N SER A 188 4.67 -21.10 -23.53
CA SER A 188 4.41 -19.81 -22.90
C SER A 188 5.40 -19.61 -21.77
N MET A 189 6.21 -18.55 -21.88
CA MET A 189 7.05 -18.11 -20.78
C MET A 189 6.17 -17.96 -19.55
N PRO A 190 6.52 -18.53 -18.37
CA PRO A 190 5.75 -18.28 -17.17
C PRO A 190 5.79 -16.78 -16.92
N ALA A 191 4.65 -16.12 -17.11
CA ALA A 191 4.50 -14.70 -16.81
C ALA A 191 5.07 -14.48 -15.40
N SER A 192 5.94 -13.48 -15.25
CA SER A 192 6.51 -13.17 -13.94
C SER A 192 5.37 -13.09 -12.90
N THR A 193 5.60 -13.58 -11.68
CA THR A 193 4.59 -13.57 -10.61
C THR A 193 3.94 -12.20 -10.41
N HIS A 194 4.66 -11.13 -10.76
CA HIS A 194 4.16 -9.76 -10.77
C HIS A 194 3.12 -9.48 -11.86
N HIS A 195 3.37 -9.93 -13.11
CA HIS A 195 2.39 -9.82 -14.20
C HIS A 195 1.12 -10.64 -13.90
N SER A 196 1.25 -11.84 -13.33
CA SER A 196 0.09 -12.66 -12.96
C SER A 196 -0.73 -12.06 -11.82
N GLY A 197 -0.07 -11.43 -10.84
CA GLY A 197 -0.76 -10.70 -9.77
C GLY A 197 -1.57 -9.53 -10.34
N LYS A 198 -0.91 -8.67 -11.11
CA LYS A 198 -1.56 -7.50 -11.72
C LYS A 198 -2.65 -7.87 -12.72
N GLY A 199 -2.44 -8.92 -13.52
CA GLY A 199 -3.46 -9.44 -14.43
C GLY A 199 -4.72 -9.92 -13.70
N GLY A 200 -4.56 -10.55 -12.53
CA GLY A 200 -5.71 -10.90 -11.70
C GLY A 200 -6.44 -9.69 -11.13
N GLU A 201 -5.72 -8.63 -10.72
CA GLU A 201 -6.35 -7.37 -10.30
C GLU A 201 -7.21 -6.78 -11.43
N TYR A 202 -6.67 -6.72 -12.66
CA TYR A 202 -7.44 -6.22 -13.82
C TYR A 202 -8.64 -7.10 -14.15
N LEU A 203 -8.52 -8.42 -14.00
CA LEU A 203 -9.62 -9.36 -14.22
C LEU A 203 -10.75 -9.16 -13.20
N VAL A 204 -10.41 -8.95 -11.92
CA VAL A 204 -11.39 -8.64 -10.89
C VAL A 204 -12.03 -7.27 -11.13
N ALA A 205 -11.22 -6.26 -11.47
CA ALA A 205 -11.72 -4.93 -11.79
C ALA A 205 -12.71 -4.95 -12.96
N SER A 206 -12.40 -5.69 -14.04
CA SER A 206 -13.31 -5.82 -15.19
C SER A 206 -14.64 -6.46 -14.81
N LYS A 207 -14.64 -7.51 -13.98
CA LYS A 207 -15.88 -8.11 -13.46
C LYS A 207 -16.71 -7.12 -12.66
N LEU A 208 -16.08 -6.34 -11.80
CA LEU A 208 -16.76 -5.31 -11.01
C LEU A 208 -17.34 -4.19 -11.89
N PHE A 209 -16.63 -3.76 -12.93
CA PHE A 209 -17.16 -2.80 -13.91
C PHE A 209 -18.41 -3.34 -14.62
N PHE A 210 -18.41 -4.60 -15.07
CA PHE A 210 -19.60 -5.23 -15.67
C PHE A 210 -20.77 -5.35 -14.69
N LEU A 211 -20.49 -5.41 -13.39
CA LEU A 211 -21.51 -5.38 -12.33
C LEU A 211 -21.97 -3.95 -11.98
N GLY A 212 -21.46 -2.92 -12.67
CA GLY A 212 -21.84 -1.52 -12.47
C GLY A 212 -21.19 -0.87 -11.25
N TYR A 213 -20.03 -1.35 -10.80
CA TYR A 213 -19.22 -0.67 -9.79
C TYR A 213 -18.24 0.30 -10.45
N GLU A 214 -18.00 1.42 -9.79
CA GLU A 214 -16.82 2.25 -10.01
C GLU A 214 -15.63 1.60 -9.29
N VAL A 215 -14.53 1.34 -10.00
CA VAL A 215 -13.36 0.64 -9.45
C VAL A 215 -12.13 1.53 -9.51
N TYR A 216 -11.41 1.60 -8.39
CA TYR A 216 -10.19 2.38 -8.23
C TYR A 216 -9.05 1.50 -7.73
N THR A 217 -7.89 1.55 -8.37
CA THR A 217 -6.65 1.04 -7.79
C THR A 217 -6.07 2.09 -6.84
N PRO A 218 -5.95 1.80 -5.54
CA PRO A 218 -5.42 2.76 -4.58
C PRO A 218 -3.95 3.07 -4.89
N SER A 219 -3.68 4.35 -5.12
CA SER A 219 -2.33 4.88 -5.24
C SER A 219 -2.21 6.01 -4.22
N PRO A 220 -1.32 5.87 -3.23
CA PRO A 220 -0.29 4.82 -3.06
C PRO A 220 -0.86 3.53 -2.46
N ASP A 221 -0.05 2.46 -2.43
CA ASP A 221 -0.43 1.16 -1.87
C ASP A 221 -0.92 1.31 -0.41
N THR A 222 -2.24 1.25 -0.24
CA THR A 222 -2.91 1.30 1.06
C THR A 222 -3.03 -0.10 1.68
N GLY A 223 -2.45 -1.12 1.05
CA GLY A 223 -2.47 -2.53 1.44
C GLY A 223 -3.72 -3.28 0.99
N VAL A 224 -4.51 -2.75 0.06
CA VAL A 224 -5.60 -3.44 -0.66
C VAL A 224 -5.42 -3.16 -2.13
N ASP A 225 -5.83 -4.08 -2.99
CA ASP A 225 -5.48 -4.03 -4.41
C ASP A 225 -6.50 -3.19 -5.19
N LEU A 226 -7.78 -3.21 -4.80
CA LEU A 226 -8.86 -2.44 -5.44
C LEU A 226 -9.82 -1.85 -4.38
N ILE A 227 -10.45 -0.74 -4.76
CA ILE A 227 -11.59 -0.14 -4.05
C ILE A 227 -12.76 -0.11 -5.05
N ALA A 228 -13.93 -0.58 -4.64
CA ALA A 228 -15.13 -0.59 -5.47
C ALA A 228 -16.26 0.20 -4.80
N ASN A 229 -16.94 1.04 -5.56
CA ASN A 229 -18.07 1.85 -5.10
C ASN A 229 -19.28 1.67 -6.02
N LYS A 230 -20.50 1.78 -5.47
CA LYS A 230 -21.74 1.72 -6.24
C LYS A 230 -22.87 2.43 -5.51
N ASN A 231 -23.51 3.39 -6.18
CA ASN A 231 -24.73 4.09 -5.73
C ASN A 231 -24.62 4.64 -4.29
N ASP A 232 -23.60 5.46 -4.01
CA ASP A 232 -23.37 6.12 -2.71
C ASP A 232 -23.26 5.18 -1.50
N ARG A 233 -22.99 3.89 -1.73
CA ARG A 233 -22.72 2.91 -0.67
C ARG A 233 -21.33 3.10 -0.08
N VAL A 234 -21.11 2.48 1.07
CA VAL A 234 -19.78 2.42 1.69
C VAL A 234 -18.82 1.74 0.71
N PRO A 235 -17.65 2.33 0.40
CA PRO A 235 -16.68 1.73 -0.50
C PRO A 235 -16.20 0.38 0.02
N LEU A 236 -16.19 -0.60 -0.89
CA LEU A 236 -15.69 -1.94 -0.64
C LEU A 236 -14.20 -1.98 -0.91
N HIS A 237 -13.45 -2.60 -0.01
CA HIS A 237 -12.02 -2.84 -0.19
C HIS A 237 -11.82 -4.28 -0.66
N ILE A 238 -10.96 -4.49 -1.66
CA ILE A 238 -10.80 -5.79 -2.29
C ILE A 238 -9.31 -6.14 -2.33
N GLN A 239 -8.96 -7.29 -1.75
CA GLN A 239 -7.66 -7.92 -1.88
C GLN A 239 -7.77 -9.07 -2.87
N VAL A 240 -6.97 -9.03 -3.92
CA VAL A 240 -6.88 -10.03 -4.96
C VAL A 240 -5.65 -10.91 -4.74
N LYS A 241 -5.81 -12.21 -4.93
CA LYS A 241 -4.69 -13.16 -4.95
C LYS A 241 -4.89 -14.11 -6.12
N THR A 242 -3.88 -14.24 -6.97
CA THR A 242 -3.97 -15.02 -8.22
C THR A 242 -3.04 -16.20 -8.17
N HIS A 243 -3.53 -17.37 -8.58
CA HIS A 243 -2.71 -18.56 -8.74
C HIS A 243 -3.15 -19.35 -9.97
N THR A 244 -2.18 -19.77 -10.79
CA THR A 244 -2.41 -20.63 -11.93
C THR A 244 -2.03 -22.06 -11.57
N SER A 245 -2.93 -23.02 -11.82
CA SER A 245 -2.69 -24.43 -11.56
C SER A 245 -3.42 -25.31 -12.58
N SER A 246 -2.72 -26.31 -13.12
CA SER A 246 -3.29 -27.38 -13.95
C SER A 246 -3.81 -28.56 -13.12
N THR A 247 -3.49 -28.62 -11.82
CA THR A 247 -3.79 -29.78 -10.95
C THR A 247 -5.06 -29.61 -10.11
N GLY A 248 -5.78 -28.49 -10.25
CA GLY A 248 -6.89 -28.13 -9.38
C GLY A 248 -6.47 -27.72 -7.96
N LYS A 249 -5.18 -27.72 -7.64
CA LYS A 249 -4.64 -27.29 -6.34
C LYS A 249 -4.08 -25.88 -6.43
N TYR A 250 -4.58 -24.96 -5.62
CA TYR A 250 -4.19 -23.55 -5.60
C TYR A 250 -3.65 -23.17 -4.23
N LYS A 251 -2.64 -22.29 -4.21
CA LYS A 251 -2.00 -21.86 -2.97
C LYS A 251 -1.89 -20.35 -2.93
N PHE A 252 -2.36 -19.76 -1.83
CA PHE A 252 -2.28 -18.34 -1.59
C PHE A 252 -1.67 -18.08 -0.21
N HIS A 253 -0.92 -16.99 -0.11
CA HIS A 253 -0.35 -16.54 1.15
C HIS A 253 -0.90 -15.15 1.49
N ILE A 254 -1.48 -15.03 2.69
CA ILE A 254 -1.92 -13.77 3.27
C ILE A 254 -0.98 -13.47 4.42
N THR A 255 -0.22 -12.38 4.34
CA THR A 255 0.68 -12.02 5.44
C THR A 255 -0.12 -11.67 6.70
N LYS A 256 0.37 -12.10 7.86
CA LYS A 256 -0.29 -11.85 9.17
C LYS A 256 -0.56 -10.37 9.36
N SER A 257 0.43 -9.54 9.03
CA SER A 257 0.34 -8.10 9.13
C SER A 257 -0.69 -7.48 8.18
N SER A 258 -0.94 -8.05 6.99
CA SER A 258 -2.01 -7.57 6.09
C SER A 258 -3.40 -7.98 6.60
N PHE A 259 -3.51 -9.20 7.12
CA PHE A 259 -4.75 -9.74 7.65
C PHE A 259 -5.23 -9.00 8.91
N GLU A 260 -4.31 -8.67 9.83
CA GLU A 260 -4.66 -8.05 11.12
C GLU A 260 -4.87 -6.53 11.03
N ARG A 261 -4.17 -5.83 10.14
CA ARG A 261 -4.32 -4.37 9.97
C ARG A 261 -5.68 -3.95 9.39
N LYS A 262 -6.44 -4.88 8.81
CA LYS A 262 -7.60 -4.58 7.96
C LYS A 262 -8.86 -5.34 8.33
N ALA A 263 -9.05 -5.63 9.62
CA ALA A 263 -10.34 -6.02 10.17
C ALA A 263 -11.36 -4.85 10.13
N SER A 264 -11.58 -4.27 8.95
CA SER A 264 -12.52 -3.19 8.70
C SER A 264 -13.75 -3.74 7.98
N SER A 265 -14.92 -3.25 8.35
CA SER A 265 -16.17 -3.51 7.62
C SER A 265 -15.99 -3.21 6.12
N GLY A 266 -16.34 -4.17 5.26
CA GLY A 266 -16.29 -4.01 3.79
C GLY A 266 -15.04 -4.51 3.08
N LEU A 267 -14.10 -5.20 3.76
CA LEU A 267 -12.99 -5.90 3.09
C LEU A 267 -13.44 -7.26 2.51
N PHE A 268 -13.07 -7.51 1.26
CA PHE A 268 -13.23 -8.79 0.56
C PHE A 268 -11.88 -9.35 0.12
N TYR A 269 -11.74 -10.68 0.22
CA TYR A 269 -10.70 -11.44 -0.45
C TYR A 269 -11.29 -12.09 -1.71
N ILE A 270 -10.63 -11.88 -2.85
CA ILE A 270 -10.98 -12.54 -4.10
C ILE A 270 -9.77 -13.37 -4.56
N PHE A 271 -9.92 -14.69 -4.50
CA PHE A 271 -8.90 -15.60 -5.02
C PHE A 271 -9.23 -15.95 -6.47
N VAL A 272 -8.32 -15.62 -7.38
CA VAL A 272 -8.44 -15.93 -8.81
C VAL A 272 -7.76 -17.27 -9.06
N LEU A 273 -8.57 -18.28 -9.39
CA LEU A 273 -8.17 -19.63 -9.71
C LEU A 273 -8.03 -19.76 -11.23
N ARG A 274 -6.80 -19.68 -11.74
CA ARG A 274 -6.54 -19.81 -13.18
C ARG A 274 -6.21 -21.25 -13.54
N ARG A 275 -6.93 -21.85 -14.47
CA ARG A 275 -6.72 -23.22 -14.96
C ARG A 275 -6.45 -23.18 -16.46
N PRO A 276 -5.20 -23.40 -16.90
CA PRO A 276 -4.91 -23.52 -18.32
C PRO A 276 -5.73 -24.66 -18.91
N ILE A 277 -6.43 -24.40 -20.03
CA ILE A 277 -7.11 -25.42 -20.83
C ILE A 277 -6.13 -25.90 -21.90
N ASP A 278 -5.52 -24.96 -22.61
CA ASP A 278 -4.48 -25.18 -23.62
C ASP A 278 -3.44 -24.04 -23.57
N ALA A 279 -2.63 -23.89 -24.61
CA ALA A 279 -1.57 -22.88 -24.67
C ALA A 279 -2.09 -21.43 -24.68
N GLU A 280 -3.30 -21.20 -25.19
CA GLU A 280 -3.88 -19.87 -25.41
C GLU A 280 -5.08 -19.60 -24.49
N ASN A 281 -5.78 -20.66 -24.08
CA ASN A 281 -7.01 -20.58 -23.30
C ASN A 281 -6.76 -20.91 -21.84
N THR A 282 -7.30 -20.06 -20.97
CA THR A 282 -7.33 -20.26 -19.53
C THR A 282 -8.77 -20.11 -19.06
N HIS A 283 -9.20 -20.99 -18.17
CA HIS A 283 -10.44 -20.84 -17.43
C HIS A 283 -10.18 -20.15 -16.10
N GLU A 284 -10.98 -19.15 -15.75
CA GLU A 284 -10.91 -18.46 -14.46
C GLU A 284 -12.14 -18.67 -13.61
N ASP A 285 -11.93 -19.19 -12.40
CA ASP A 285 -12.91 -19.20 -11.32
C ASP A 285 -12.49 -18.19 -10.24
N PHE A 286 -13.47 -17.65 -9.52
CA PHE A 286 -13.25 -16.70 -8.44
C PHE A 286 -13.83 -17.24 -7.15
N LEU A 287 -13.04 -17.21 -6.07
CA LEU A 287 -13.57 -17.41 -4.72
C LEU A 287 -13.73 -16.05 -4.06
N VAL A 288 -14.98 -15.63 -3.86
CA VAL A 288 -15.34 -14.30 -3.35
C VAL A 288 -15.72 -14.40 -1.88
N PHE A 289 -14.88 -13.89 -1.00
CA PHE A 289 -15.07 -13.98 0.45
C PHE A 289 -15.11 -12.60 1.11
N PRO A 290 -16.10 -12.31 1.96
CA PRO A 290 -15.95 -11.23 2.93
C PRO A 290 -14.87 -11.61 3.96
N TYR A 291 -14.17 -10.61 4.49
CA TYR A 291 -13.11 -10.77 5.49
C TYR A 291 -13.51 -11.71 6.65
N SER A 292 -14.70 -11.48 7.23
CA SER A 292 -15.20 -12.25 8.38
C SER A 292 -15.32 -13.75 8.11
N LYS A 293 -15.52 -14.15 6.85
CA LYS A 293 -15.56 -15.57 6.49
C LYS A 293 -14.16 -16.18 6.39
N ILE A 294 -13.17 -15.43 5.89
CA ILE A 294 -11.78 -15.88 5.97
C ILE A 294 -11.34 -16.02 7.43
N GLU A 295 -11.71 -15.06 8.28
CA GLU A 295 -11.45 -15.11 9.72
C GLU A 295 -12.08 -16.35 10.38
N GLU A 296 -13.34 -16.67 10.08
CA GLU A 296 -14.01 -17.89 10.55
C GLU A 296 -13.26 -19.17 10.13
N HIS A 297 -12.76 -19.24 8.88
CA HIS A 297 -11.98 -20.37 8.40
C HIS A 297 -10.57 -20.45 9.01
N VAL A 298 -9.96 -19.33 9.38
CA VAL A 298 -8.72 -19.29 10.18
C VAL A 298 -9.00 -19.81 11.59
N ALA A 299 -10.06 -19.33 12.25
CA ALA A 299 -10.42 -19.74 13.61
C ALA A 299 -10.76 -21.24 13.70
N ARG A 300 -11.36 -21.81 12.65
CA ARG A 300 -11.64 -23.25 12.54
C ARG A 300 -10.45 -24.11 12.09
N ASN A 301 -9.25 -23.52 11.94
CA ASN A 301 -8.05 -24.20 11.43
C ASN A 301 -8.18 -24.79 10.00
N HIS A 302 -9.18 -24.36 9.23
CA HIS A 302 -9.29 -24.70 7.81
C HIS A 302 -8.19 -24.01 6.98
N ILE A 303 -7.75 -22.83 7.42
CA ILE A 303 -6.61 -22.09 6.87
C ILE A 303 -5.48 -22.13 7.91
N ARG A 304 -4.32 -22.68 7.53
CA ARG A 304 -3.18 -22.86 8.45
C ARG A 304 -2.36 -21.59 8.57
N SER A 305 -1.90 -21.27 9.78
CA SER A 305 -0.86 -20.25 9.99
C SER A 305 0.54 -20.85 9.93
N ASP A 306 1.50 -20.14 9.32
CA ASP A 306 2.92 -20.51 9.31
C ASP A 306 3.78 -19.59 10.20
N GLY A 307 3.14 -18.81 11.08
CA GLY A 307 3.78 -17.78 11.92
C GLY A 307 4.05 -16.45 11.21
N ARG A 308 4.24 -16.44 9.88
CA ARG A 308 4.41 -15.23 9.06
C ARG A 308 3.11 -14.77 8.41
N GLY A 309 2.17 -15.69 8.25
CA GLY A 309 0.87 -15.43 7.66
C GLY A 309 -0.05 -16.64 7.70
N TYR A 310 -1.00 -16.63 6.79
CA TYR A 310 -2.04 -17.63 6.61
C TYR A 310 -1.91 -18.21 5.21
N MET A 311 -1.79 -19.53 5.13
CA MET A 311 -1.68 -20.28 3.88
C MET A 311 -3.04 -20.84 3.50
N VAL A 312 -3.64 -20.24 2.49
CA VAL A 312 -4.93 -20.65 1.93
C VAL A 312 -4.65 -21.65 0.82
N ASN A 313 -4.83 -22.94 1.13
CA ASN A 313 -4.77 -24.01 0.14
C ASN A 313 -6.18 -24.32 -0.32
N VAL A 314 -6.45 -24.23 -1.61
CA VAL A 314 -7.73 -24.56 -2.22
C VAL A 314 -7.54 -25.80 -3.08
N THR A 315 -8.41 -26.78 -2.93
CA THR A 315 -8.49 -27.94 -3.82
C THR A 315 -9.79 -27.89 -4.57
N GLN A 316 -9.72 -28.12 -5.89
CA GLN A 316 -10.87 -28.27 -6.77
C GLN A 316 -10.96 -29.71 -7.21
N ASP A 317 -12.11 -30.33 -6.98
CA ASP A 317 -12.40 -31.71 -7.38
C ASP A 317 -13.85 -31.78 -7.89
N GLU A 318 -14.03 -32.28 -9.12
CA GLU A 318 -15.34 -32.37 -9.81
C GLU A 318 -16.22 -31.09 -9.72
N GLY A 319 -15.60 -29.92 -9.64
CA GLY A 319 -16.27 -28.63 -9.52
C GLY A 319 -16.53 -28.15 -8.09
N ALA A 320 -16.46 -29.05 -7.10
CA ALA A 320 -16.43 -28.71 -5.67
C ALA A 320 -15.10 -28.06 -5.30
N LEU A 321 -15.15 -27.12 -4.36
CA LEU A 321 -13.98 -26.42 -3.84
C LEU A 321 -13.93 -26.58 -2.33
N SER A 322 -12.77 -26.93 -1.80
CA SER A 322 -12.53 -26.98 -0.36
C SER A 322 -11.24 -26.27 0.01
N PHE A 323 -11.13 -25.83 1.26
CA PHE A 323 -9.80 -25.56 1.83
C PHE A 323 -9.07 -26.88 2.12
N GLY A 324 -7.77 -26.80 2.43
CA GLY A 324 -6.88 -27.96 2.61
C GLY A 324 -7.17 -28.87 3.81
N HIS A 325 -8.36 -28.79 4.41
CA HIS A 325 -8.81 -29.58 5.53
C HIS A 325 -10.12 -30.33 5.19
N PRO A 326 -10.31 -31.59 5.62
CA PRO A 326 -11.60 -32.28 5.51
C PRO A 326 -12.75 -31.45 6.13
N GLY A 327 -13.91 -31.40 5.48
CA GLY A 327 -15.09 -30.66 5.96
C GLY A 327 -15.07 -29.14 5.71
N SER A 328 -14.11 -28.62 4.95
CA SER A 328 -13.97 -27.18 4.66
C SER A 328 -14.46 -26.81 3.25
N ASP A 329 -15.67 -27.25 2.89
CA ASP A 329 -16.33 -26.88 1.64
C ASP A 329 -16.51 -25.35 1.54
N VAL A 330 -16.10 -24.80 0.40
CA VAL A 330 -16.20 -23.38 0.06
C VAL A 330 -16.83 -23.15 -1.31
N THR A 331 -17.44 -24.17 -1.90
CA THR A 331 -18.08 -24.15 -3.23
C THR A 331 -19.11 -23.03 -3.35
N PHE A 332 -19.84 -22.73 -2.27
CA PHE A 332 -20.80 -21.62 -2.21
C PHE A 332 -20.20 -20.26 -2.62
N TYR A 333 -18.92 -20.03 -2.32
CA TYR A 333 -18.23 -18.76 -2.61
C TYR A 333 -17.70 -18.68 -4.05
N LYS A 334 -17.79 -19.77 -4.82
CA LYS A 334 -17.35 -19.83 -6.22
C LYS A 334 -18.24 -18.93 -7.08
N ASN A 335 -17.61 -17.96 -7.74
CA ASN A 335 -18.23 -16.97 -8.62
C ASN A 335 -19.43 -16.25 -7.98
N LYS A 336 -19.49 -16.20 -6.65
CA LYS A 336 -20.63 -15.66 -5.89
C LYS A 336 -20.52 -14.14 -5.73
N TRP A 337 -20.44 -13.44 -6.85
CA TRP A 337 -20.31 -11.98 -6.92
C TRP A 337 -21.45 -11.22 -6.24
N SER A 338 -22.63 -11.85 -6.09
CA SER A 338 -23.77 -11.28 -5.34
C SER A 338 -23.50 -11.05 -3.84
N LEU A 339 -22.40 -11.59 -3.30
CA LEU A 339 -21.96 -11.31 -1.93
C LEU A 339 -21.39 -9.90 -1.78
N ILE A 340 -20.91 -9.31 -2.88
CA ILE A 340 -20.46 -7.93 -2.97
C ILE A 340 -21.74 -7.10 -3.17
N LYS A 341 -22.13 -6.35 -2.13
CA LYS A 341 -23.35 -5.55 -2.10
C LYS A 341 -23.00 -4.08 -2.07
#